data_AF-G8JR49-F1
#
_entry.id   AF-G8JR49-F1
#
_cell.length_a   1.000
_cell.length_b   1.000
_cell.length_c   1.000
_cell.angle_alpha   90.00
_cell.angle_beta   90.00
_cell.angle_gamma   90.00
#
_symmetry.space_group_name_H-M   'P 1'
#
loop_
_entity.id
_entity.type
_entity.pdbx_description
1 polymer ?
#
loop_
_entity_poly.entity_id
_entity_poly.type
_entity_poly.pdbx_seq_one_letter_code
_entity_poly.pdbx_strand_id
1 'polypeptide(L)'
;MLPLARQVCFSRGLQRSAKALLPVEASTPSGVSAAGSVSNSSTVGVSDEVTSFFSKLPEKLILESNGMKPTTAENQLDTLKYYKLLTGNGFTLKQTNLIIQLLLSTLNEQFFDNYNSRFLRNMELENHSHLFNAAQSELRYSILNSREVALNEQNLQLMKVNRELNLCRDELNELIINFLKKDSRVDFNDHQSENTLLHRDISIRLKDGNNKIGTKIIGQIKFEIENLRWHTTRSGLFAVLILVFLIMSGVSISKRTTAENERPTQVVLHTIQPEERELEEPLLSDEQFVRNAIDISKDEST
;
A
#
# COMPACT_ATOMS: atom_id res chain seq x y z
N MET A 1 -44.02 -28.07 -56.13
CA MET A 1 -44.15 -28.59 -54.75
C MET A 1 -43.86 -27.45 -53.79
N LEU A 2 -44.82 -27.20 -52.90
CA LEU A 2 -44.89 -26.12 -51.92
C LEU A 2 -43.84 -26.27 -50.76
N PRO A 3 -43.69 -25.23 -49.91
CA PRO A 3 -42.56 -24.91 -49.03
C PRO A 3 -42.76 -25.46 -47.61
N LEU A 4 -41.81 -25.25 -46.68
CA LEU A 4 -42.13 -25.25 -45.24
C LEU A 4 -41.16 -24.42 -44.39
N ALA A 5 -41.75 -23.47 -43.68
CA ALA A 5 -41.20 -22.70 -42.58
C ALA A 5 -40.91 -23.57 -41.35
N ARG A 6 -40.02 -23.12 -40.45
CA ARG A 6 -40.23 -23.30 -39.00
C ARG A 6 -39.44 -22.32 -38.14
N GLN A 7 -40.19 -21.35 -37.65
CA GLN A 7 -40.04 -20.66 -36.38
C GLN A 7 -40.14 -21.68 -35.24
N VAL A 8 -39.23 -21.69 -34.26
CA VAL A 8 -39.50 -22.21 -32.90
C VAL A 8 -38.69 -21.43 -31.87
N CYS A 9 -39.42 -20.71 -31.02
CA CYS A 9 -38.99 -20.20 -29.72
C CYS A 9 -38.41 -21.30 -28.83
N PHE A 10 -37.34 -21.02 -28.08
CA PHE A 10 -37.14 -21.71 -26.81
C PHE A 10 -36.89 -20.71 -25.69
N SER A 11 -37.78 -20.78 -24.71
CA SER A 11 -37.85 -19.95 -23.52
C SER A 11 -37.34 -20.78 -22.34
N ARG A 12 -36.63 -20.12 -21.42
CA ARG A 12 -36.33 -20.54 -20.02
C ARG A 12 -35.35 -21.73 -19.88
N GLY A 13 -34.42 -21.73 -18.94
CA GLY A 13 -34.14 -20.81 -17.85
C GLY A 13 -33.05 -21.39 -16.94
N LEU A 14 -32.78 -20.64 -15.87
CA LEU A 14 -32.12 -21.07 -14.63
C LEU A 14 -30.68 -21.61 -14.72
N GLN A 15 -29.74 -20.79 -14.24
CA GLN A 15 -29.03 -21.03 -12.97
C GLN A 15 -27.84 -20.08 -12.88
N ARG A 16 -27.92 -19.02 -12.07
CA ARG A 16 -26.82 -18.64 -11.17
C ARG A 16 -27.39 -18.07 -9.88
N SER A 17 -27.05 -18.78 -8.82
CA SER A 17 -27.43 -18.60 -7.44
C SER A 17 -26.60 -17.52 -6.76
N ALA A 18 -27.25 -16.87 -5.79
CA ALA A 18 -26.73 -16.29 -4.55
C ALA A 18 -25.74 -15.11 -4.61
N LYS A 19 -26.24 -13.93 -4.25
CA LYS A 19 -25.81 -13.30 -2.99
C LYS A 19 -26.90 -12.38 -2.42
N ALA A 20 -27.37 -12.72 -1.24
CA ALA A 20 -28.29 -11.92 -0.44
C ALA A 20 -27.55 -10.75 0.20
N LEU A 21 -28.13 -9.56 0.17
CA LEU A 21 -27.91 -8.49 1.15
C LEU A 21 -29.17 -7.61 1.21
N LEU A 22 -29.56 -7.36 2.45
CA LEU A 22 -30.80 -6.75 2.95
C LEU A 22 -30.93 -5.25 2.63
N PRO A 23 -32.14 -4.67 2.81
CA PRO A 23 -32.47 -3.32 2.36
C PRO A 23 -31.97 -2.25 3.34
N VAL A 24 -31.36 -1.18 2.82
CA VAL A 24 -31.01 0.01 3.60
C VAL A 24 -32.21 0.94 3.62
N GLU A 25 -32.80 1.00 4.81
CA GLU A 25 -33.89 1.85 5.23
C GLU A 25 -33.42 3.30 5.42
N ALA A 26 -34.37 4.22 5.23
CA ALA A 26 -34.18 5.66 5.37
C ALA A 26 -33.75 6.05 6.79
N SER A 27 -32.74 6.91 6.88
CA SER A 27 -32.59 7.80 8.04
C SER A 27 -31.92 9.11 7.62
N THR A 28 -32.60 10.18 8.00
CA THR A 28 -32.22 11.59 7.98
C THR A 28 -30.87 11.88 8.64
N PRO A 29 -30.07 12.84 8.16
CA PRO A 29 -29.10 13.53 8.99
C PRO A 29 -29.68 14.84 9.53
N SER A 30 -29.88 14.84 10.84
CA SER A 30 -30.10 16.01 11.69
C SER A 30 -28.83 16.88 11.73
N GLY A 31 -29.02 18.17 11.43
CA GLY A 31 -28.44 19.34 12.10
C GLY A 31 -26.94 19.35 12.42
N VAL A 32 -26.17 20.05 11.59
CA VAL A 32 -25.03 20.86 12.06
C VAL A 32 -25.22 22.28 11.54
N SER A 33 -25.51 23.17 12.49
CA SER A 33 -25.61 24.62 12.29
C SER A 33 -24.21 25.19 12.07
N ALA A 34 -23.92 25.69 10.88
CA ALA A 34 -22.80 26.57 10.62
C ALA A 34 -23.35 27.84 9.95
N ALA A 35 -23.36 28.90 10.74
CA ALA A 35 -23.77 30.23 10.32
C ALA A 35 -22.90 30.72 9.16
N GLY A 36 -23.52 30.95 8.01
CA GLY A 36 -22.99 31.70 6.89
C GLY A 36 -24.10 32.61 6.38
N SER A 37 -24.15 33.83 6.92
CA SER A 37 -25.05 34.88 6.47
C SER A 37 -24.70 35.29 5.03
N VAL A 38 -25.51 34.88 4.07
CA VAL A 38 -25.64 35.60 2.79
C VAL A 38 -27.10 35.95 2.64
N SER A 39 -27.41 37.17 3.04
CA SER A 39 -28.63 37.88 2.72
C SER A 39 -28.74 37.97 1.20
N ASN A 40 -29.71 37.29 0.60
CA ASN A 40 -30.27 37.72 -0.67
C ASN A 40 -31.79 37.57 -0.60
N SER A 41 -32.40 38.67 -0.19
CA SER A 41 -33.82 38.97 -0.30
C SER A 41 -34.22 39.12 -1.77
N SER A 42 -34.99 38.18 -2.31
CA SER A 42 -35.95 38.41 -3.41
C SER A 42 -36.50 37.08 -3.97
N THR A 43 -37.29 36.35 -3.20
CA THR A 43 -38.03 35.17 -3.73
C THR A 43 -39.55 35.26 -3.51
N VAL A 44 -40.04 36.39 -2.99
CA VAL A 44 -41.47 36.56 -2.68
C VAL A 44 -42.26 37.19 -3.83
N GLY A 45 -41.62 37.79 -4.85
CA GLY A 45 -42.32 38.46 -5.96
C GLY A 45 -42.58 37.64 -7.23
N VAL A 46 -41.88 36.51 -7.43
CA VAL A 46 -41.93 35.76 -8.70
C VAL A 46 -43.15 34.82 -8.77
N SER A 47 -43.59 34.29 -7.63
CA SER A 47 -44.70 33.34 -7.55
C SER A 47 -46.06 33.98 -7.89
N ASP A 48 -46.28 35.23 -7.50
CA ASP A 48 -47.54 35.95 -7.72
C ASP A 48 -47.71 36.36 -9.19
N GLU A 49 -46.63 36.80 -9.84
CA GLU A 49 -46.66 37.05 -11.29
C GLU A 49 -46.92 35.76 -12.06
N VAL A 50 -46.16 34.70 -11.80
CA VAL A 50 -46.30 33.43 -12.53
C VAL A 50 -47.70 32.84 -12.36
N THR A 51 -48.26 32.86 -11.15
CA THR A 51 -49.64 32.39 -10.91
C THR A 51 -50.68 33.28 -11.59
N SER A 52 -50.47 34.61 -11.65
CA SER A 52 -51.32 35.53 -12.40
C SER A 52 -51.23 35.35 -13.93
N PHE A 53 -50.07 34.96 -14.45
CA PHE A 53 -49.89 34.61 -15.86
C PHE A 53 -50.66 33.33 -16.19
N PHE A 54 -50.56 32.29 -15.36
CA PHE A 54 -51.29 31.04 -15.57
C PHE A 54 -52.81 31.20 -15.47
N SER A 55 -53.32 32.08 -14.59
CA SER A 55 -54.76 32.34 -14.47
C SER A 55 -55.32 33.12 -15.66
N LYS A 56 -54.50 33.95 -16.31
CA LYS A 56 -54.89 34.76 -17.49
C LYS A 56 -54.59 34.11 -18.83
N LEU A 57 -53.80 33.03 -18.82
CA LEU A 57 -53.44 32.22 -19.98
C LEU A 57 -54.65 31.71 -20.80
N PRO A 58 -55.75 31.20 -20.20
CA PRO A 58 -56.92 30.79 -20.99
C PRO A 58 -57.55 31.95 -21.76
N GLU A 59 -57.62 33.14 -21.17
CA GLU A 59 -58.14 34.34 -21.84
C GLU A 59 -57.22 34.79 -22.99
N LYS A 60 -55.91 34.67 -22.79
CA LYS A 60 -54.90 34.95 -23.82
C LYS A 60 -54.93 33.97 -24.97
N LEU A 61 -55.12 32.67 -24.70
CA LEU A 61 -55.26 31.65 -25.75
C LEU A 61 -56.51 31.87 -26.61
N ILE A 62 -57.60 32.37 -26.04
CA ILE A 62 -58.82 32.72 -26.80
C ILE A 62 -58.57 33.92 -27.72
N LEU A 63 -57.86 34.94 -27.23
CA LEU A 63 -57.51 36.15 -27.99
C LEU A 63 -56.44 35.93 -29.08
N GLU A 64 -55.49 35.03 -28.80
CA GLU A 64 -54.35 34.71 -29.67
C GLU A 64 -54.66 33.57 -30.65
N SER A 65 -55.87 33.00 -30.58
CA SER A 65 -56.34 31.95 -31.46
C SER A 65 -56.10 32.30 -32.94
N ASN A 66 -55.49 31.33 -33.61
CA ASN A 66 -54.81 31.47 -34.89
C ASN A 66 -55.78 31.81 -36.03
N GLY A 67 -55.98 33.11 -36.32
CA GLY A 67 -56.48 33.65 -37.60
C GLY A 67 -57.82 33.15 -38.14
N MET A 68 -58.59 32.38 -37.35
CA MET A 68 -59.86 31.82 -37.78
C MET A 68 -60.98 32.82 -37.52
N LYS A 69 -61.86 32.99 -38.50
CA LYS A 69 -62.97 33.95 -38.40
C LYS A 69 -63.86 33.56 -37.20
N PRO A 70 -64.27 34.53 -36.37
CA PRO A 70 -65.15 34.26 -35.24
C PRO A 70 -66.45 33.62 -35.74
N THR A 71 -66.99 32.72 -34.93
CA THR A 71 -68.25 32.05 -35.27
C THR A 71 -69.36 33.11 -35.27
N THR A 72 -69.94 33.36 -36.45
CA THR A 72 -71.02 34.34 -36.64
C THR A 72 -72.35 33.59 -36.82
N ALA A 73 -73.45 34.20 -36.38
CA ALA A 73 -74.80 33.69 -36.59
C ALA A 73 -75.10 33.29 -38.04
N GLU A 74 -74.55 34.04 -38.99
CA GLU A 74 -74.69 33.81 -40.43
C GLU A 74 -74.15 32.45 -40.90
N ASN A 75 -73.11 31.92 -40.23
CA ASN A 75 -72.46 30.67 -40.62
C ASN A 75 -73.07 29.44 -39.93
N GLN A 76 -73.81 29.64 -38.84
CA GLN A 76 -74.45 28.55 -38.09
C GLN A 76 -75.96 28.46 -38.31
N LEU A 77 -76.62 29.55 -38.73
CA LEU A 77 -78.06 29.60 -38.92
C LEU A 77 -78.44 29.43 -40.41
N ASP A 78 -79.28 28.45 -40.70
CA ASP A 78 -79.84 28.25 -42.05
C ASP A 78 -80.94 29.29 -42.35
N THR A 79 -80.52 30.44 -42.85
CA THR A 79 -81.41 31.56 -43.22
C THR A 79 -82.44 31.16 -44.29
N LEU A 80 -82.12 30.21 -45.17
CA LEU A 80 -83.03 29.77 -46.23
C LEU A 80 -84.19 28.93 -45.68
N LYS A 81 -83.93 28.09 -44.67
CA LYS A 81 -84.98 27.32 -44.00
C LYS A 81 -85.98 28.24 -43.30
N TYR A 82 -85.49 29.23 -42.57
CA TYR A 82 -86.37 30.21 -41.90
C TYR A 82 -87.12 31.08 -42.92
N TYR A 83 -86.46 31.48 -44.01
CA TYR A 83 -87.11 32.22 -45.08
C TYR A 83 -88.31 31.47 -45.65
N LYS A 84 -88.15 30.19 -45.98
CA LYS A 84 -89.25 29.34 -46.49
C LYS A 84 -90.37 29.16 -45.48
N LEU A 85 -90.04 28.98 -44.20
CA LEU A 85 -91.02 28.84 -43.12
C LEU A 85 -91.86 30.11 -42.98
N LEU A 86 -91.25 31.28 -42.97
CA LEU A 86 -91.96 32.55 -42.81
C LEU A 86 -92.82 32.87 -44.05
N THR A 87 -92.32 32.62 -45.26
CA THR A 87 -93.13 32.80 -46.47
C THR A 87 -94.31 31.82 -46.53
N GLY A 88 -94.15 30.60 -46.01
CA GLY A 88 -95.23 29.60 -45.92
C GLY A 88 -96.32 29.97 -44.92
N ASN A 89 -96.01 30.80 -43.92
CA ASN A 89 -96.95 31.30 -42.92
C ASN A 89 -97.60 32.64 -43.30
N GLY A 90 -97.46 33.09 -44.56
CA GLY A 90 -98.12 34.29 -45.07
C GLY A 90 -97.41 35.62 -44.79
N PHE A 91 -96.15 35.60 -44.33
CA PHE A 91 -95.36 36.83 -44.19
C PHE A 91 -94.89 37.35 -45.55
N THR A 92 -94.90 38.68 -45.72
CA THR A 92 -94.39 39.33 -46.94
C THR A 92 -92.87 39.15 -47.05
N LEU A 93 -92.36 38.97 -48.27
CA LEU A 93 -90.93 38.81 -48.58
C LEU A 93 -90.03 39.84 -47.85
N LYS A 94 -90.48 41.10 -47.80
CA LYS A 94 -89.78 42.20 -47.11
C LYS A 94 -89.77 42.03 -45.59
N GLN A 95 -90.88 41.61 -44.99
CA GLN A 95 -90.99 41.39 -43.55
C GLN A 95 -90.14 40.19 -43.13
N THR A 96 -90.16 39.11 -43.91
CA THR A 96 -89.35 37.92 -43.67
C THR A 96 -87.85 38.23 -43.66
N ASN A 97 -87.38 39.02 -44.63
CA ASN A 97 -85.97 39.42 -44.69
C ASN A 97 -85.58 40.27 -43.46
N LEU A 98 -86.44 41.21 -43.07
CA LEU A 98 -86.22 42.06 -41.89
C LEU A 98 -86.17 41.25 -40.59
N ILE A 99 -87.09 40.29 -40.41
CA ILE A 99 -87.11 39.40 -39.24
C ILE A 99 -85.84 38.55 -39.17
N ILE A 100 -85.39 38.00 -40.30
CA ILE A 100 -84.16 37.19 -40.35
C ILE A 100 -82.93 38.06 -40.05
N GLN A 101 -82.82 39.25 -40.63
CA GLN A 101 -81.72 40.18 -40.32
C GLN A 101 -81.70 40.58 -38.84
N LEU A 102 -82.86 40.88 -38.26
CA LEU A 102 -82.98 41.25 -36.85
C LEU A 102 -82.63 40.06 -35.95
N LEU A 103 -83.07 38.85 -36.30
CA LEU A 103 -82.69 37.62 -35.60
C LEU A 103 -81.17 37.39 -35.64
N LEU A 104 -80.55 37.55 -36.81
CA LEU A 104 -79.10 37.42 -36.99
C LEU A 104 -78.35 38.44 -36.13
N SER A 105 -78.76 39.71 -36.15
CA SER A 105 -78.15 40.78 -35.36
C SER A 105 -78.24 40.50 -33.86
N THR A 106 -79.43 40.17 -33.36
CA THR A 106 -79.65 39.87 -31.94
C THR A 106 -78.85 38.65 -31.48
N LEU A 107 -78.81 37.60 -32.31
CA LEU A 107 -78.07 36.38 -31.97
C LEU A 107 -76.56 36.64 -31.96
N ASN A 108 -76.07 37.48 -32.88
CA ASN A 108 -74.66 37.85 -32.91
C ASN A 108 -74.24 38.61 -31.64
N GLU A 109 -74.99 39.66 -31.30
CA GLU A 109 -74.70 40.53 -30.15
C GLU A 109 -74.87 39.82 -28.81
N GLN A 110 -75.96 39.06 -28.62
CA GLN A 110 -76.26 38.47 -27.31
C GLN A 110 -75.56 37.14 -27.06
N PHE A 111 -75.35 36.34 -28.11
CA PHE A 111 -74.88 34.97 -27.96
C PHE A 111 -73.47 34.76 -28.52
N PHE A 112 -73.22 35.13 -29.77
CA PHE A 112 -71.93 34.83 -30.41
C PHE A 112 -70.77 35.65 -29.86
N ASP A 113 -70.98 36.92 -29.49
CA ASP A 113 -69.94 37.73 -28.86
C ASP A 113 -69.49 37.14 -27.51
N ASN A 114 -70.44 36.71 -26.68
CA ASN A 114 -70.14 36.05 -25.42
C ASN A 114 -69.51 34.66 -25.65
N TYR A 115 -70.06 33.89 -26.59
CA TYR A 115 -69.61 32.55 -26.91
C TYR A 115 -68.16 32.52 -27.41
N ASN A 116 -67.82 33.39 -28.37
CA ASN A 116 -66.46 33.47 -28.93
C ASN A 116 -65.44 33.96 -27.90
N SER A 117 -65.87 34.75 -26.89
CA SER A 117 -64.97 35.21 -25.81
C SER A 117 -64.72 34.15 -24.72
N ARG A 118 -65.61 33.17 -24.56
CA ARG A 118 -65.54 32.18 -23.46
C ARG A 118 -65.22 30.77 -23.92
N PHE A 119 -65.53 30.42 -25.17
CA PHE A 119 -65.40 29.07 -25.68
C PHE A 119 -64.45 29.02 -26.87
N LEU A 120 -63.53 28.05 -26.83
CA LEU A 120 -62.66 27.71 -27.95
C LEU A 120 -63.28 26.59 -28.78
N ARG A 121 -62.99 26.59 -30.08
CA ARG A 121 -63.34 25.46 -30.94
C ARG A 121 -62.42 24.27 -30.68
N ASN A 122 -62.94 23.06 -30.84
CA ASN A 122 -62.17 21.82 -30.61
C ASN A 122 -60.86 21.76 -31.44
N MET A 123 -60.89 22.22 -32.70
CA MET A 123 -59.69 22.28 -33.55
C MET A 123 -58.61 23.21 -32.99
N GLU A 124 -59.00 24.36 -32.43
CA GLU A 124 -58.07 25.32 -31.85
C GLU A 124 -57.46 24.75 -30.57
N LEU A 125 -58.29 24.14 -29.73
CA LEU A 125 -57.85 23.44 -28.53
C LEU A 125 -56.84 22.33 -28.85
N GLU A 126 -57.12 21.51 -29.86
CA GLU A 126 -56.23 20.41 -30.27
C GLU A 126 -54.89 20.96 -30.80
N ASN A 127 -54.92 22.02 -31.61
CA ASN A 127 -53.71 22.66 -32.11
C ASN A 127 -52.85 23.26 -30.98
N HIS A 128 -53.47 23.98 -30.04
CA HIS A 128 -52.76 24.52 -28.88
C HIS A 128 -52.22 23.42 -27.98
N SER A 129 -52.98 22.33 -27.78
CA SER A 129 -52.50 21.14 -27.06
C SER A 129 -51.28 20.53 -27.73
N HIS A 130 -51.28 20.39 -29.06
CA HIS A 130 -50.14 19.88 -29.81
C HIS A 130 -48.90 20.77 -29.65
N LEU A 131 -49.05 22.10 -29.80
CA LEU A 131 -47.96 23.06 -29.60
C LEU A 131 -47.42 23.04 -28.17
N PHE A 132 -48.32 22.95 -27.19
CA PHE A 132 -47.93 22.85 -25.79
C PHE A 132 -47.17 21.55 -25.49
N ASN A 133 -47.65 20.42 -26.00
CA ASN A 133 -46.98 19.13 -25.83
C ASN A 133 -45.61 19.12 -26.52
N ALA A 134 -45.50 19.72 -27.70
CA ALA A 134 -44.22 19.91 -28.39
C ALA A 134 -43.25 20.73 -27.54
N ALA A 135 -43.66 21.92 -27.07
CA ALA A 135 -42.84 22.77 -26.20
C ALA A 135 -42.48 22.06 -24.88
N GLN A 136 -43.42 21.32 -24.29
CA GLN A 136 -43.15 20.53 -23.08
C GLN A 136 -42.09 19.46 -23.34
N SER A 137 -42.18 18.74 -24.46
CA SER A 137 -41.20 17.72 -24.83
C SER A 137 -39.82 18.32 -25.09
N GLU A 138 -39.76 19.49 -25.72
CA GLU A 138 -38.52 20.22 -25.97
C GLU A 138 -37.88 20.69 -24.67
N LEU A 139 -38.68 21.25 -23.76
CA LEU A 139 -38.22 21.66 -22.43
C LEU A 139 -37.71 20.46 -21.62
N ARG A 140 -38.42 19.33 -21.63
CA ARG A 140 -37.98 18.10 -20.97
C ARG A 140 -36.66 17.60 -21.56
N TYR A 141 -36.54 17.59 -22.88
CA TYR A 141 -35.31 17.19 -23.56
C TYR A 141 -34.14 18.11 -23.19
N SER A 142 -34.37 19.42 -23.18
CA SER A 142 -33.36 20.42 -22.77
C SER A 142 -32.88 20.20 -21.34
N ILE A 143 -33.79 19.96 -20.39
CA ILE A 143 -33.45 19.65 -18.99
C ILE A 143 -32.63 18.36 -18.89
N LEU A 144 -33.06 17.30 -19.58
CA LEU A 144 -32.35 16.01 -19.57
C LEU A 144 -30.94 16.15 -20.15
N ASN A 145 -30.82 16.81 -21.30
CA ASN A 145 -29.54 17.08 -21.94
C ASN A 145 -28.62 17.92 -21.04
N SER A 146 -29.14 18.98 -20.42
CA SER A 146 -28.37 19.79 -19.46
C SER A 146 -27.87 18.96 -18.29
N ARG A 147 -28.71 18.07 -17.74
CA ARG A 147 -28.32 17.18 -16.65
C ARG A 147 -27.26 16.17 -17.08
N GLU A 148 -27.40 15.60 -18.26
CA GLU A 148 -26.43 14.65 -18.82
C GLU A 148 -25.06 15.31 -19.03
N VAL A 149 -25.04 16.52 -19.61
CA VAL A 149 -23.81 17.30 -19.79
C VAL A 149 -23.15 17.59 -18.43
N ALA A 150 -23.92 18.02 -17.43
CA ALA A 150 -23.39 18.28 -16.09
C ALA A 150 -22.81 17.01 -15.43
N LEU A 151 -23.49 15.86 -15.56
CA LEU A 151 -23.00 14.58 -15.04
C LEU A 151 -21.76 14.08 -15.78
N ASN A 152 -21.67 14.29 -17.08
CA ASN A 152 -20.51 13.91 -17.88
C ASN A 152 -19.29 14.76 -17.50
N GLU A 153 -19.47 16.08 -17.34
CA GLU A 153 -18.41 16.97 -16.88
C GLU A 153 -17.90 16.57 -15.48
N GLN A 154 -18.80 16.28 -14.55
CA GLN A 154 -18.41 15.78 -13.22
C GLN A 154 -17.65 14.46 -13.29
N ASN A 155 -18.07 13.52 -14.15
CA ASN A 155 -17.33 12.27 -14.37
C ASN A 155 -15.93 12.52 -14.92
N LEU A 156 -15.79 13.43 -15.90
CA LEU A 156 -14.50 13.79 -16.46
C LEU A 156 -13.57 14.38 -15.38
N GLN A 157 -14.09 15.26 -14.54
CA GLN A 157 -13.35 15.84 -13.41
C GLN A 157 -12.92 14.77 -12.40
N LEU A 158 -13.81 13.83 -12.04
CA LEU A 158 -13.47 12.70 -11.17
C LEU A 158 -12.38 11.82 -11.78
N MET A 159 -12.46 11.49 -13.07
CA MET A 159 -11.43 10.73 -13.76
C MET A 159 -10.09 11.46 -13.76
N LYS A 160 -10.09 12.78 -13.97
CA LYS A 160 -8.89 13.62 -13.90
C LYS A 160 -8.24 13.57 -12.52
N VAL A 161 -9.02 13.79 -11.46
CA VAL A 161 -8.52 13.75 -10.07
C VAL A 161 -7.99 12.35 -9.72
N ASN A 162 -8.68 11.29 -10.13
CA ASN A 162 -8.23 9.92 -9.90
C ASN A 162 -6.89 9.65 -10.61
N ARG A 163 -6.73 10.12 -11.85
CA ARG A 163 -5.45 10.04 -12.57
C ARG A 163 -4.33 10.79 -11.84
N GLU A 164 -4.60 12.01 -11.39
CA GLU A 164 -3.64 12.82 -10.63
C GLU A 164 -3.26 12.16 -9.30
N LEU A 165 -4.21 11.55 -8.60
CA LEU A 165 -3.95 10.80 -7.38
C LEU A 165 -3.10 9.55 -7.62
N ASN A 166 -3.36 8.80 -8.70
CA ASN A 166 -2.53 7.66 -9.06
C ASN A 166 -1.11 8.09 -9.42
N LEU A 167 -0.95 9.17 -10.20
CA LEU A 167 0.37 9.73 -10.49
C LEU A 167 1.11 10.13 -9.21
N CYS A 168 0.46 10.86 -8.32
CA CYS A 168 1.03 11.23 -7.02
C CYS A 168 1.43 10.01 -6.19
N ARG A 169 0.59 8.96 -6.16
CA ARG A 169 0.90 7.71 -5.48
C ARG A 169 2.15 7.03 -6.09
N ASP A 170 2.24 6.99 -7.41
CA ASP A 170 3.34 6.35 -8.10
C ASP A 170 4.65 7.14 -7.90
N GLU A 171 4.60 8.47 -7.94
CA GLU A 171 5.72 9.36 -7.59
C GLU A 171 6.18 9.18 -6.13
N LEU A 172 5.24 9.11 -5.18
CA LEU A 172 5.55 8.85 -3.78
C LEU A 172 6.19 7.47 -3.59
N ASN A 173 5.66 6.44 -4.26
CA ASN A 173 6.26 5.11 -4.21
C ASN A 173 7.66 5.10 -4.80
N GLU A 174 7.89 5.78 -5.93
CA GLU A 174 9.23 5.92 -6.51
C GLU A 174 10.17 6.61 -5.54
N LEU A 175 9.76 7.73 -4.94
CA LEU A 175 10.56 8.47 -3.97
C LEU A 175 10.87 7.62 -2.74
N ILE A 176 9.90 6.92 -2.17
CA ILE A 176 10.08 6.04 -1.02
C ILE A 176 11.04 4.90 -1.37
N ILE A 177 10.85 4.21 -2.49
CA ILE A 177 11.72 3.11 -2.91
C ILE A 177 13.14 3.62 -3.16
N ASN A 178 13.29 4.76 -3.83
CA ASN A 178 14.60 5.34 -4.13
C ASN A 178 15.30 5.78 -2.85
N PHE A 179 14.61 6.51 -1.98
CA PHE A 179 15.12 6.96 -0.70
C PHE A 179 15.54 5.77 0.17
N LEU A 180 14.64 4.80 0.42
CA LEU A 180 14.94 3.62 1.24
C LEU A 180 16.09 2.79 0.67
N LYS A 181 16.12 2.61 -0.66
CA LYS A 181 17.20 1.87 -1.33
C LYS A 181 18.53 2.62 -1.24
N LYS A 182 18.51 3.95 -1.35
CA LYS A 182 19.70 4.79 -1.22
C LYS A 182 20.21 4.75 0.21
N ASP A 183 19.33 4.96 1.19
CA ASP A 183 19.64 4.97 2.62
C ASP A 183 20.22 3.62 3.05
N SER A 184 19.53 2.52 2.72
CA SER A 184 20.02 1.17 2.99
C SER A 184 21.37 0.86 2.33
N ARG A 185 21.66 1.41 1.13
CA ARG A 185 22.96 1.26 0.47
C ARG A 185 24.05 2.09 1.13
N VAL A 186 23.71 3.25 1.66
CA VAL A 186 24.64 4.10 2.42
C VAL A 186 24.98 3.39 3.73
N ASP A 187 23.99 2.96 4.50
CA ASP A 187 24.18 2.21 5.75
C ASP A 187 24.99 0.93 5.55
N PHE A 188 24.69 0.18 4.48
CA PHE A 188 25.45 -1.03 4.16
C PHE A 188 26.92 -0.73 3.82
N ASN A 189 27.19 0.33 3.05
CA ASN A 189 28.57 0.74 2.77
C ASN A 189 29.27 1.24 4.02
N ASP A 190 28.57 1.95 4.90
CA ASP A 190 29.15 2.44 6.15
C ASP A 190 29.54 1.27 7.04
N HIS A 191 28.64 0.30 7.26
CA HIS A 191 28.97 -0.92 7.99
C HIS A 191 30.08 -1.74 7.34
N GLN A 192 30.14 -1.81 6.01
CA GLN A 192 31.23 -2.49 5.31
C GLN A 192 32.57 -1.77 5.51
N SER A 193 32.57 -0.44 5.45
CA SER A 193 33.73 0.42 5.69
C SER A 193 34.20 0.30 7.13
N GLU A 194 33.28 0.41 8.10
CA GLU A 194 33.55 0.21 9.52
C GLU A 194 34.14 -1.16 9.78
N ASN A 195 33.54 -2.24 9.27
CA ASN A 195 34.10 -3.59 9.41
C ASN A 195 35.51 -3.68 8.80
N THR A 196 35.73 -3.09 7.62
CA THR A 196 37.06 -3.08 6.99
C THR A 196 38.08 -2.32 7.83
N LEU A 197 37.69 -1.19 8.41
CA LEU A 197 38.52 -0.40 9.32
C LEU A 197 38.84 -1.17 10.61
N LEU A 198 37.85 -1.84 11.21
CA LEU A 198 38.02 -2.69 12.38
C LEU A 198 38.98 -3.85 12.08
N HIS A 199 38.81 -4.54 10.95
CA HIS A 199 39.73 -5.59 10.52
C HIS A 199 41.16 -5.05 10.31
N ARG A 200 41.28 -3.85 9.73
CA ARG A 200 42.58 -3.19 9.54
C ARG A 200 43.22 -2.84 10.88
N ASP A 201 42.46 -2.30 11.83
CA ASP A 201 42.94 -1.97 13.17
C ASP A 201 43.42 -3.23 13.91
N ILE A 202 42.62 -4.30 13.89
CA ILE A 202 43.02 -5.60 14.44
C ILE A 202 44.30 -6.12 13.76
N SER A 203 44.41 -6.01 12.44
CA SER A 203 45.61 -6.43 11.69
C SER A 203 46.86 -5.63 12.08
N ILE A 204 46.73 -4.32 12.27
CA ILE A 204 47.83 -3.45 12.74
C ILE A 204 48.23 -3.85 14.15
N ARG A 205 47.28 -3.97 15.08
CA ARG A 205 47.53 -4.40 16.46
C ARG A 205 48.19 -5.77 16.52
N LEU A 206 47.77 -6.71 15.65
CA LEU A 206 48.37 -8.04 15.56
C LEU A 206 49.80 -7.96 15.04
N LYS A 207 50.08 -7.15 14.01
CA LYS A 207 51.43 -6.92 13.50
C LYS A 207 52.34 -6.28 14.52
N ASP A 208 51.86 -5.26 15.23
CA ASP A 208 52.59 -4.59 16.30
C ASP A 208 52.86 -5.55 17.46
N GLY A 209 51.87 -6.34 17.85
CA GLY A 209 52.00 -7.41 18.84
C GLY A 209 53.04 -8.44 18.43
N ASN A 210 52.95 -8.96 17.20
CA ASN A 210 53.89 -9.93 16.66
C ASN A 210 55.32 -9.36 16.58
N ASN A 211 55.47 -8.11 16.13
CA ASN A 211 56.77 -7.43 16.09
C ASN A 211 57.34 -7.21 17.50
N LYS A 212 56.50 -6.82 18.45
CA LYS A 212 56.89 -6.64 19.86
C LYS A 212 57.25 -7.96 20.54
N ILE A 213 56.51 -9.03 20.26
CA ILE A 213 56.80 -10.39 20.75
C ILE A 213 58.10 -10.88 20.12
N GLY A 214 58.26 -10.75 18.80
CA GLY A 214 59.47 -11.14 18.08
C GLY A 214 60.70 -10.42 18.62
N THR A 215 60.66 -9.08 18.71
CA THR A 215 61.78 -8.29 19.25
C THR A 215 62.05 -8.59 20.72
N LYS A 216 61.02 -8.78 21.56
CA LYS A 216 61.21 -9.16 22.97
C LYS A 216 61.78 -10.57 23.12
N ILE A 217 61.26 -11.56 22.41
CA ILE A 217 61.73 -12.96 22.48
C ILE A 217 63.13 -13.07 21.88
N ILE A 218 63.38 -12.55 20.68
CA ILE A 218 64.73 -12.54 20.10
C ILE A 218 65.69 -11.76 20.99
N GLY A 219 65.26 -10.63 21.55
CA GLY A 219 66.06 -9.83 22.48
C GLY A 219 66.39 -10.60 23.76
N GLN A 220 65.42 -11.28 24.36
CA GLN A 220 65.59 -12.10 25.56
C GLN A 220 66.45 -13.34 25.30
N ILE A 221 66.21 -14.07 24.22
CA ILE A 221 67.01 -15.25 23.84
C ILE A 221 68.46 -14.84 23.56
N LYS A 222 68.68 -13.75 22.81
CA LYS A 222 70.04 -13.23 22.57
C LYS A 222 70.72 -12.78 23.87
N PHE A 223 69.98 -12.11 24.75
CA PHE A 223 70.48 -11.72 26.07
C PHE A 223 70.83 -12.93 26.94
N GLU A 224 69.97 -13.95 26.98
CA GLU A 224 70.23 -15.18 27.74
C GLU A 224 71.44 -15.93 27.21
N ILE A 225 71.60 -16.04 25.89
CA ILE A 225 72.78 -16.66 25.26
C ILE A 225 74.05 -15.88 25.61
N GLU A 226 74.01 -14.55 25.54
CA GLU A 226 75.17 -13.72 25.87
C GLU A 226 75.52 -13.82 27.36
N ASN A 227 74.50 -13.82 28.22
CA ASN A 227 74.67 -14.01 29.66
C ASN A 227 75.25 -15.40 29.98
N LEU A 228 74.81 -16.45 29.27
CA LEU A 228 75.34 -17.80 29.42
C LEU A 228 76.81 -17.88 28.98
N ARG A 229 77.19 -17.20 27.89
CA ARG A 229 78.60 -17.10 27.46
C ARG A 229 79.45 -16.36 28.50
N TRP A 230 78.93 -15.30 29.08
CA TRP A 230 79.63 -14.53 30.13
C TRP A 230 79.83 -15.37 31.40
N HIS A 231 78.82 -16.13 31.80
CA HIS A 231 78.92 -17.00 32.97
C HIS A 231 79.87 -18.18 32.75
N THR A 232 79.82 -18.84 31.58
CA THR A 232 80.66 -20.01 31.26
C THR A 232 82.14 -19.64 31.14
N THR A 233 82.47 -18.51 30.53
CA THR A 233 83.87 -18.05 30.44
C THR A 233 84.43 -17.68 31.82
N ARG A 234 83.66 -16.95 32.62
CA ARG A 234 84.04 -16.57 33.98
C ARG A 234 84.17 -17.80 34.89
N SER A 235 83.21 -18.71 34.85
CA SER A 235 83.21 -19.93 35.67
C SER A 235 84.31 -20.92 35.25
N GLY A 236 84.53 -21.10 33.94
CA GLY A 236 85.60 -21.95 33.42
C GLY A 236 87.00 -21.49 33.84
N LEU A 237 87.25 -20.18 33.85
CA LEU A 237 88.51 -19.62 34.36
C LEU A 237 88.72 -19.97 35.84
N PHE A 238 87.68 -19.84 36.67
CA PHE A 238 87.75 -20.21 38.08
C PHE A 238 88.01 -21.72 38.27
N ALA A 239 87.38 -22.59 37.48
CA ALA A 239 87.60 -24.03 37.55
C ALA A 239 89.06 -24.42 37.24
N VAL A 240 89.68 -23.81 36.22
CA VAL A 240 91.09 -24.05 35.87
C VAL A 240 92.02 -23.55 36.99
N LEU A 241 91.76 -22.37 37.57
CA LEU A 241 92.54 -21.86 38.70
C LEU A 241 92.47 -22.79 39.92
N ILE A 242 91.27 -23.30 40.24
CA ILE A 242 91.08 -24.26 41.33
C ILE A 242 91.82 -25.57 41.05
N LEU A 243 91.77 -26.10 39.82
CA LEU A 243 92.50 -27.31 39.42
C LEU A 243 94.00 -27.13 39.63
N VAL A 244 94.58 -26.01 39.15
CA VAL A 244 96.01 -25.72 39.33
C VAL A 244 96.36 -25.63 40.82
N PHE A 245 95.53 -24.95 41.62
CA PHE A 245 95.74 -24.85 43.05
C PHE A 245 95.66 -26.20 43.77
N LEU A 246 94.74 -27.08 43.35
CA LEU A 246 94.62 -28.45 43.87
C LEU A 246 95.82 -29.31 43.50
N ILE A 247 96.33 -29.23 42.27
CA ILE A 247 97.54 -29.94 41.85
C ILE A 247 98.73 -29.44 42.68
N MET A 248 98.90 -28.12 42.81
CA MET A 248 99.97 -27.54 43.63
C MET A 248 99.84 -27.94 45.11
N SER A 249 98.63 -27.92 45.66
CA SER A 249 98.36 -28.31 47.04
C SER A 249 98.58 -29.81 47.25
N GLY A 250 98.12 -30.66 46.34
CA GLY A 250 98.30 -32.11 46.39
C GLY A 250 99.79 -32.50 46.28
N VAL A 251 100.55 -31.85 45.40
CA VAL A 251 102.00 -32.05 45.31
C VAL A 251 102.71 -31.51 46.56
N SER A 252 102.29 -30.37 47.10
CA SER A 252 102.85 -29.80 48.34
C SER A 252 102.58 -30.70 49.55
N ILE A 253 101.37 -31.25 49.66
CA ILE A 253 100.98 -32.20 50.72
C ILE A 253 101.73 -33.52 50.53
N SER A 254 101.80 -34.06 49.31
CA SER A 254 102.56 -35.28 49.02
C SER A 254 104.04 -35.13 49.33
N LYS A 255 104.67 -33.98 49.02
CA LYS A 255 106.06 -33.71 49.40
C LYS A 255 106.24 -33.63 50.93
N ARG A 256 105.22 -33.18 51.67
CA ARG A 256 105.23 -33.12 53.14
C ARG A 256 105.01 -34.50 53.77
N THR A 257 104.11 -35.32 53.23
CA THR A 257 103.83 -36.67 53.74
C THR A 257 104.88 -37.70 53.34
N THR A 258 105.55 -37.56 52.20
CA THR A 258 106.68 -38.42 51.81
C THR A 258 107.96 -38.11 52.62
N ALA A 259 108.08 -36.92 53.21
CA ALA A 259 109.21 -36.58 54.09
C ALA A 259 109.11 -37.16 55.52
N GLU A 260 107.94 -37.69 55.92
CA GLU A 260 107.71 -38.31 57.24
C GLU A 260 107.68 -39.85 57.22
N ASN A 261 107.82 -40.51 56.07
CA ASN A 261 107.75 -41.97 55.97
C ASN A 261 109.04 -42.58 55.41
N GLU A 262 110.10 -42.53 56.21
CA GLU A 262 111.27 -43.40 56.04
C GLU A 262 111.57 -44.18 57.34
N ARG A 263 111.13 -45.45 57.33
CA ARG A 263 111.79 -46.69 57.84
C ARG A 263 111.37 -47.24 59.24
N PRO A 264 111.36 -48.57 59.45
CA PRO A 264 110.65 -49.63 58.68
C PRO A 264 110.12 -50.84 59.53
N THR A 265 109.11 -51.55 58.98
CA THR A 265 108.83 -53.02 59.08
C THR A 265 108.58 -53.73 60.42
N GLN A 266 107.46 -54.48 60.52
CA GLN A 266 107.47 -55.97 60.42
C GLN A 266 106.07 -56.58 60.24
N VAL A 267 106.03 -57.58 59.37
CA VAL A 267 104.90 -58.40 58.90
C VAL A 267 104.99 -59.74 59.61
N VAL A 268 103.88 -60.27 60.15
CA VAL A 268 103.75 -61.70 60.45
C VAL A 268 102.42 -62.23 59.94
N LEU A 269 102.54 -63.11 58.94
CA LEU A 269 101.52 -63.99 58.37
C LEU A 269 101.17 -65.12 59.36
N HIS A 270 99.89 -65.50 59.41
CA HIS A 270 99.49 -66.87 59.75
C HIS A 270 98.65 -67.43 58.61
N THR A 271 99.01 -68.63 58.20
CA THR A 271 98.68 -69.31 56.94
C THR A 271 97.56 -70.35 57.11
N ILE A 272 96.63 -70.42 56.14
CA ILE A 272 96.19 -71.62 55.36
C ILE A 272 95.63 -72.81 56.21
N GLN A 273 94.47 -73.45 56.01
CA GLN A 273 93.38 -73.63 55.00
C GLN A 273 92.40 -74.69 55.64
N PRO A 274 91.39 -75.32 54.96
CA PRO A 274 90.31 -74.87 54.06
C PRO A 274 88.94 -75.57 54.40
N GLU A 275 88.02 -75.61 53.42
CA GLU A 275 86.91 -76.59 53.22
C GLU A 275 85.52 -76.21 53.82
N GLU A 276 84.65 -75.55 53.04
CA GLU A 276 83.65 -76.05 52.06
C GLU A 276 82.32 -76.55 52.65
N ARG A 277 81.24 -75.86 52.26
CA ARG A 277 80.00 -76.42 51.66
C ARG A 277 79.07 -75.27 51.21
N GLU A 278 78.99 -75.05 49.90
CA GLU A 278 77.87 -75.43 49.00
C GLU A 278 76.67 -74.45 49.12
N LEU A 279 76.50 -73.51 48.20
CA LEU A 279 75.94 -73.63 46.84
C LEU A 279 74.48 -74.11 46.80
N GLU A 280 73.56 -73.21 46.45
CA GLU A 280 72.68 -73.39 45.28
C GLU A 280 72.18 -72.02 44.78
N GLU A 281 72.43 -71.80 43.49
CA GLU A 281 72.02 -70.71 42.57
C GLU A 281 70.72 -71.14 41.83
N PRO A 282 70.18 -70.49 40.76
CA PRO A 282 70.19 -69.08 40.33
C PRO A 282 68.81 -68.57 39.77
N LEU A 283 68.76 -67.26 39.46
CA LEU A 283 68.05 -66.51 38.38
C LEU A 283 66.62 -66.89 37.88
N LEU A 284 65.73 -65.87 37.80
CA LEU A 284 65.29 -65.32 36.50
C LEU A 284 64.57 -63.96 36.63
N SER A 285 64.80 -63.12 35.63
CA SER A 285 64.24 -61.79 35.40
C SER A 285 62.88 -61.81 34.70
N ASP A 286 62.20 -60.67 34.81
CA ASP A 286 61.33 -60.02 33.82
C ASP A 286 59.91 -60.53 33.53
N GLU A 287 59.03 -59.51 33.48
CA GLU A 287 57.79 -59.38 32.70
C GLU A 287 56.62 -60.31 32.99
N GLN A 288 55.52 -59.74 33.53
CA GLN A 288 54.27 -59.44 32.80
C GLN A 288 53.45 -58.48 33.71
N PHE A 289 53.21 -57.22 33.36
CA PHE A 289 52.32 -56.71 32.31
C PHE A 289 50.86 -57.20 32.46
N VAL A 290 49.98 -56.22 32.69
CA VAL A 290 48.52 -56.23 32.43
C VAL A 290 47.66 -57.14 33.31
N ARG A 291 47.16 -56.57 34.41
CA ARG A 291 45.85 -56.92 34.98
C ARG A 291 45.32 -55.92 36.03
N ASN A 292 45.43 -54.62 35.77
CA ASN A 292 44.60 -53.61 36.46
C ASN A 292 44.25 -52.46 35.49
N ALA A 293 43.64 -52.86 34.38
CA ALA A 293 42.71 -52.06 33.59
C ALA A 293 41.56 -53.02 33.25
N ILE A 294 40.30 -52.55 33.30
CA ILE A 294 39.03 -53.30 33.50
C ILE A 294 38.79 -53.43 35.01
N ASP A 295 37.84 -52.78 35.68
CA ASP A 295 36.64 -52.01 35.35
C ASP A 295 36.64 -50.83 36.35
N ILE A 296 36.00 -49.68 36.16
CA ILE A 296 34.56 -49.49 36.14
C ILE A 296 34.40 -48.00 35.77
N SER A 297 33.72 -47.76 34.65
CA SER A 297 32.59 -46.82 34.51
C SER A 297 32.78 -45.41 35.11
N LYS A 298 32.66 -44.33 34.35
CA LYS A 298 31.55 -44.10 33.44
C LYS A 298 31.87 -42.93 32.51
N ASP A 299 32.10 -43.25 31.24
CA ASP A 299 31.61 -42.42 30.15
C ASP A 299 30.10 -42.31 30.31
N GLU A 300 29.62 -41.10 30.58
CA GLU A 300 28.24 -40.72 30.30
C GLU A 300 28.31 -39.50 29.39
N SER A 301 28.48 -39.78 28.10
CA SER A 301 27.98 -38.93 27.04
C SER A 301 26.46 -38.91 27.09
N THR A 302 25.87 -37.72 26.97
CA THR A 302 24.64 -37.32 26.22
C THR A 302 23.84 -36.29 27.00
#